data_AF-A0A848DH42-F1
#
_entry.id   AF-A0A848DH42-F1
#
_cell.length_a   1.000
_cell.length_b   1.000
_cell.length_c   1.000
_cell.angle_alpha   90.00
_cell.angle_beta   90.00
_cell.angle_gamma   90.00
#
_symmetry.space_group_name_H-M   'P 1'
#
loop_
_entity.id
_entity.type
_entity.pdbx_description
1 polymer ?
#
loop_
_entity_poly.entity_id
_entity_poly.type
_entity_poly.pdbx_seq_one_letter_code
_entity_poly.pdbx_strand_id
1 'polypeptide(L)'
;MTAPMPLIIDTDPGVDDTFALILALLSPEIDVRAVTVTFGNVSREKTFANARRVLALAGRTDVPVAAGAVRPLVHAQGELAADWHGADGLGLRSAEFPEPGPADPRPAITLMADVLSASPRCSRGPLRNPVPAHHPRLTRRASPARLRVPGPGTYEDAASAVAGLLLPSTARHND
;
A
#
# COMPACT_ATOMS: atom_id res chain seq x y z
N MET A 1 3.25 -14.54 22.85
CA MET A 1 3.33 -13.61 21.70
C MET A 1 2.10 -13.83 20.84
N THR A 2 1.36 -12.77 20.50
CA THR A 2 0.20 -12.85 19.60
C THR A 2 0.66 -13.14 18.17
N ALA A 3 -0.15 -13.86 17.41
CA ALA A 3 0.15 -14.12 16.00
C ALA A 3 0.21 -12.80 15.21
N PRO A 4 1.12 -12.68 14.21
CA PRO A 4 1.24 -11.47 13.42
C PRO A 4 -0.05 -11.17 12.67
N MET A 5 -0.33 -9.88 12.49
CA MET A 5 -1.57 -9.42 11.87
C MET A 5 -1.48 -9.56 10.33
N PRO A 6 -2.32 -10.39 9.70
CA PRO A 6 -2.33 -10.53 8.25
C PRO A 6 -2.88 -9.27 7.57
N LEU A 7 -2.10 -8.66 6.67
CA LEU A 7 -2.40 -7.37 6.06
C LEU A 7 -2.22 -7.39 4.53
N ILE A 8 -3.19 -6.81 3.80
CA ILE A 8 -2.98 -6.37 2.41
C ILE A 8 -2.72 -4.87 2.40
N ILE A 9 -1.69 -4.44 1.68
CA ILE A 9 -1.33 -3.02 1.54
C ILE A 9 -1.72 -2.56 0.13
N ASP A 10 -2.51 -1.49 0.05
CA ASP A 10 -2.92 -0.87 -1.20
C ASP A 10 -2.35 0.56 -1.27
N THR A 11 -1.46 0.82 -2.22
CA THR A 11 -0.56 1.99 -2.18
C THR A 11 -0.21 2.52 -3.58
N ASP A 12 0.44 3.66 -3.66
CA ASP A 12 0.92 4.37 -4.86
C ASP A 12 2.32 4.96 -4.59
N PRO A 13 3.36 4.12 -4.37
CA PRO A 13 4.52 4.51 -3.60
C PRO A 13 5.18 5.83 -4.03
N GLY A 14 4.96 6.84 -3.18
CA GLY A 14 5.82 8.00 -3.02
C GLY A 14 6.86 7.77 -1.94
N VAL A 15 7.55 8.83 -1.52
CA VAL A 15 8.60 8.76 -0.49
C VAL A 15 8.06 8.24 0.84
N ASP A 16 6.95 8.81 1.32
CA ASP A 16 6.27 8.46 2.57
C ASP A 16 5.64 7.06 2.54
N ASP A 17 4.91 6.73 1.47
CA ASP A 17 4.35 5.39 1.26
C ASP A 17 5.45 4.30 1.22
N THR A 18 6.61 4.63 0.66
CA THR A 18 7.77 3.72 0.61
C THR A 18 8.31 3.43 2.00
N PHE A 19 8.46 4.44 2.85
CA PHE A 19 8.87 4.23 4.24
C PHE A 19 7.85 3.37 4.99
N ALA A 20 6.55 3.66 4.84
CA ALA A 20 5.50 2.85 5.46
C ALA A 20 5.52 1.39 5.00
N LEU A 21 5.75 1.16 3.70
CA LEU A 21 5.85 -0.18 3.13
C LEU A 21 7.07 -0.95 3.67
N ILE A 22 8.24 -0.30 3.76
CA ILE A 22 9.45 -0.92 4.34
C ILE A 22 9.20 -1.30 5.81
N LEU A 23 8.64 -0.39 6.60
CA LEU A 23 8.32 -0.65 8.01
C LEU A 23 7.36 -1.84 8.16
N ALA A 24 6.34 -1.93 7.32
CA ALA A 24 5.39 -3.04 7.35
C ALA A 24 6.02 -4.38 6.93
N LEU A 25 6.90 -4.38 5.92
CA LEU A 25 7.57 -5.59 5.41
C LEU A 25 8.59 -6.17 6.41
N LEU A 26 9.23 -5.30 7.21
CA LEU A 26 10.26 -5.67 8.17
C LEU A 26 9.72 -5.88 9.60
N SER A 27 8.46 -5.51 9.87
CA SER A 27 7.86 -5.69 11.19
C SER A 27 7.48 -7.16 11.45
N PRO A 28 7.91 -7.77 12.57
CA PRO A 28 7.48 -9.11 12.95
C PRO A 28 6.01 -9.15 13.42
N GLU A 29 5.38 -8.00 13.65
CA GLU A 29 3.98 -7.89 14.07
C GLU A 29 3.01 -7.91 12.90
N ILE A 30 3.51 -7.72 11.68
CA ILE A 30 2.71 -7.64 10.45
C ILE A 30 3.09 -8.79 9.51
N ASP A 31 2.07 -9.48 9.03
CA ASP A 31 2.20 -10.50 8.01
C ASP A 31 1.61 -9.97 6.70
N VAL A 32 2.47 -9.33 5.88
CA VAL A 32 2.06 -8.75 4.59
C VAL A 32 1.75 -9.86 3.60
N ARG A 33 0.48 -9.98 3.21
CA ARG A 33 -0.03 -11.05 2.33
C ARG A 33 -0.08 -10.69 0.85
N ALA A 34 -0.20 -9.41 0.55
CA ALA A 34 -0.17 -8.88 -0.80
C ALA A 34 0.07 -7.37 -0.77
N VAL A 35 0.64 -6.87 -1.85
CA VAL A 35 0.71 -5.44 -2.15
C VAL A 35 -0.03 -5.17 -3.45
N THR A 36 -0.93 -4.21 -3.45
CA THR A 36 -1.59 -3.73 -4.66
C THR A 36 -1.24 -2.28 -4.91
N VAL A 37 -1.04 -1.94 -6.19
CA VAL A 37 -0.48 -0.63 -6.55
C VAL A 37 -1.39 0.11 -7.51
N THR A 38 -1.59 1.40 -7.30
CA THR A 38 -2.35 2.28 -8.19
C THR A 38 -1.51 3.51 -8.60
N PHE A 39 -2.05 4.32 -9.52
CA PHE A 39 -1.57 5.66 -9.83
C PHE A 39 -1.77 6.62 -8.64
N GLY A 40 -0.98 7.68 -8.55
CA GLY A 40 -1.14 8.73 -7.54
C GLY A 40 0.00 9.74 -7.53
N ASN A 41 1.04 9.49 -6.73
CA ASN A 41 2.22 10.36 -6.66
C ASN A 41 2.92 10.51 -8.02
N VAL A 42 3.03 9.40 -8.74
CA VAL A 42 3.47 9.33 -10.13
C VAL A 42 2.58 8.37 -10.92
N SER A 43 2.90 8.12 -12.19
CA SER A 43 2.14 7.19 -13.02
C SER A 43 2.15 5.78 -12.41
N ARG A 44 1.12 4.98 -12.69
CA ARG A 44 1.00 3.61 -12.17
C ARG A 44 2.21 2.75 -12.56
N GLU A 45 2.82 2.97 -13.71
CA GLU A 45 4.02 2.27 -14.18
C GLU A 45 5.18 2.47 -13.19
N LYS A 46 5.38 3.72 -12.76
CA LYS A 46 6.45 4.12 -11.86
C LYS A 46 6.16 3.65 -10.44
N THR A 47 4.96 3.91 -9.92
CA THR A 47 4.57 3.44 -8.58
C THR A 47 4.66 1.91 -8.48
N PHE A 48 4.25 1.18 -9.52
CA PHE A 48 4.32 -0.28 -9.57
C PHE A 48 5.77 -0.80 -9.61
N ALA A 49 6.65 -0.16 -10.37
CA ALA A 49 8.07 -0.47 -10.33
C ALA A 49 8.64 -0.19 -8.92
N ASN A 50 8.36 0.98 -8.34
CA ASN A 50 8.83 1.38 -7.03
C ASN A 50 8.43 0.38 -5.94
N ALA A 51 7.16 -0.04 -5.89
CA ALA A 51 6.70 -1.05 -4.94
C ALA A 51 7.53 -2.33 -5.03
N ARG A 52 7.75 -2.84 -6.26
CA ARG A 52 8.51 -4.08 -6.49
C ARG A 52 9.99 -3.94 -6.14
N ARG A 53 10.58 -2.76 -6.37
CA ARG A 53 11.93 -2.41 -5.94
C ARG A 53 12.06 -2.37 -4.41
N VAL A 54 11.05 -1.82 -3.73
CA VAL A 54 10.98 -1.78 -2.26
C VAL A 54 10.89 -3.19 -1.66
N LEU A 55 10.08 -4.07 -2.24
CA LEU A 55 10.04 -5.48 -1.82
C LEU A 55 11.38 -6.19 -2.04
N ALA A 56 12.05 -5.92 -3.17
CA ALA A 56 13.38 -6.45 -3.43
C ALA A 56 14.41 -5.95 -2.40
N LEU A 57 14.38 -4.65 -2.07
CA LEU A 57 15.22 -4.06 -1.02
C LEU A 57 14.98 -4.70 0.36
N ALA A 58 13.72 -4.95 0.71
CA ALA A 58 13.35 -5.59 1.98
C ALA A 58 13.59 -7.12 1.99
N GLY A 59 14.05 -7.72 0.88
CA GLY A 59 14.22 -9.17 0.77
C GLY A 59 12.90 -9.96 0.82
N ARG A 60 11.78 -9.32 0.47
CA ARG A 60 10.41 -9.86 0.58
C ARG A 60 9.73 -10.07 -0.78
N THR A 61 10.49 -10.54 -1.77
CA THR A 61 9.95 -10.85 -3.11
C THR A 61 9.01 -12.06 -3.14
N ASP A 62 8.82 -12.73 -2.00
CA ASP A 62 7.77 -13.74 -1.75
C ASP A 62 6.36 -13.14 -1.70
N VAL A 63 6.23 -11.86 -1.37
CA VAL A 63 4.93 -11.18 -1.27
C VAL A 63 4.44 -10.80 -2.68
N PRO A 64 3.23 -11.22 -3.09
CA PRO A 64 2.71 -10.91 -4.43
C PRO A 64 2.39 -9.42 -4.57
N VAL A 65 2.82 -8.84 -5.70
CA VAL A 65 2.53 -7.43 -6.06
C VAL A 65 1.72 -7.37 -7.34
N ALA A 66 0.50 -6.84 -7.26
CA ALA A 66 -0.40 -6.73 -8.42
C ALA A 66 -0.66 -5.28 -8.82
N ALA A 67 -0.72 -5.07 -10.15
CA ALA A 67 -1.05 -3.78 -10.73
C ALA A 67 -2.56 -3.53 -10.64
N GLY A 68 -2.90 -2.30 -10.24
CA GLY A 68 -4.26 -1.81 -10.10
C GLY A 68 -4.61 -0.75 -11.13
N ALA A 69 -5.48 0.18 -10.75
CA ALA A 69 -5.98 1.22 -11.63
C ALA A 69 -4.84 2.14 -12.13
N VAL A 70 -5.01 2.64 -13.35
CA VAL A 70 -4.09 3.61 -13.98
C VAL A 70 -4.59 5.05 -13.89
N ARG A 71 -5.87 5.25 -13.56
CA ARG A 71 -6.54 6.55 -13.42
C ARG A 71 -7.83 6.42 -12.58
N PRO A 72 -8.46 7.53 -12.15
CA PRO A 72 -9.73 7.46 -11.42
C PRO A 72 -10.84 6.86 -12.30
N LEU A 73 -11.82 6.19 -11.67
CA LEU A 73 -12.95 5.59 -12.40
C LEU A 73 -13.94 6.62 -12.91
N VAL A 74 -14.27 7.62 -12.08
CA VAL A 74 -15.41 8.52 -12.29
C VAL A 74 -14.97 9.92 -12.73
N HIS A 75 -13.96 10.47 -12.08
CA HIS A 75 -13.51 11.84 -12.32
C HIS A 75 -12.34 11.88 -13.31
N ALA A 76 -12.16 13.03 -13.95
CA ALA A 76 -10.95 13.30 -14.69
C ALA A 76 -9.73 13.18 -13.76
N GLN A 77 -8.63 12.66 -14.30
CA GLN A 77 -7.39 12.58 -13.56
C GLN A 77 -6.85 13.99 -13.34
N GLY A 78 -6.60 14.35 -12.08
CA GLY A 78 -5.90 15.58 -11.71
C GLY A 78 -4.39 15.46 -11.96
N GLU A 79 -3.67 16.53 -11.63
CA GLU A 79 -2.21 16.54 -11.69
C GLU A 79 -1.59 15.52 -10.71
N LEU A 80 -0.51 14.87 -11.14
CA LEU A 80 0.27 13.97 -10.30
C LEU A 80 1.21 14.78 -9.40
N ALA A 81 1.58 14.25 -8.23
CA ALA A 81 2.45 14.93 -7.27
C ALA A 81 3.96 14.79 -7.60
N ALA A 82 4.32 14.71 -8.87
CA ALA A 82 5.70 14.49 -9.33
C ALA A 82 6.65 15.63 -8.89
N ASP A 83 6.16 16.86 -8.74
CA ASP A 83 6.95 18.00 -8.29
C ASP A 83 7.43 17.86 -6.83
N TRP A 84 6.70 17.10 -6.01
CA TRP A 84 7.01 16.88 -4.60
C TRP A 84 7.84 15.62 -4.38
N HIS A 85 7.55 14.56 -5.14
CA HIS A 85 8.18 13.25 -4.99
C HIS A 85 9.27 12.97 -6.02
N GLY A 86 9.62 13.95 -6.87
CA GLY A 86 10.48 13.74 -8.01
C GLY A 86 9.78 12.97 -9.14
N ALA A 87 10.32 13.11 -10.35
CA ALA A 87 9.73 12.53 -11.55
C ALA A 87 9.60 10.99 -11.51
N ASP A 88 10.33 10.31 -10.63
CA ASP A 88 10.25 8.87 -10.41
C ASP A 88 9.42 8.45 -9.18
N GLY A 89 8.94 9.40 -8.38
CA GLY A 89 8.16 9.17 -7.16
C GLY A 89 9.01 8.90 -5.91
N LEU A 90 10.34 8.80 -6.01
CA LEU A 90 11.26 8.51 -4.91
C LEU A 90 12.41 9.52 -4.80
N GLY A 91 12.13 10.80 -5.09
CA GLY A 91 13.11 11.87 -5.00
C GLY A 91 14.25 11.75 -6.02
N LEU A 92 14.00 11.15 -7.19
CA LEU A 92 14.99 10.83 -8.23
C LEU A 92 16.01 9.75 -7.83
N ARG A 93 15.68 8.94 -6.82
CA ARG A 93 16.56 7.90 -6.26
C ARG A 93 16.09 6.47 -6.58
N SER A 94 15.02 6.30 -7.36
CA SER A 94 14.46 4.96 -7.64
C SER A 94 15.44 3.99 -8.31
N ALA A 95 16.46 4.50 -9.02
CA ALA A 95 17.52 3.70 -9.64
C ALA A 95 18.56 3.16 -8.64
N GLU A 96 18.57 3.65 -7.40
CA GLU A 96 19.47 3.15 -6.35
C GLU A 96 18.88 1.94 -5.62
N PHE A 97 17.59 1.68 -5.81
CA PHE A 97 16.95 0.49 -5.29
C PHE A 97 17.25 -0.70 -6.22
N PRO A 98 17.23 -1.94 -5.71
CA PRO A 98 17.40 -3.13 -6.53
C PRO A 98 16.38 -3.19 -7.67
N GLU A 99 16.69 -3.94 -8.72
CA GLU A 99 15.75 -4.21 -9.80
C GLU A 99 14.43 -4.83 -9.27
N PRO A 100 13.27 -4.45 -9.83
CA PRO A 100 11.99 -4.89 -9.33
C PRO A 100 11.82 -6.41 -9.48
N GLY A 101 11.55 -7.10 -8.36
CA GLY A 101 11.19 -8.53 -8.34
C GLY A 101 9.90 -8.83 -9.12
N PRO A 102 9.46 -10.09 -9.31
CA PRO A 102 8.37 -10.42 -10.23
C PRO A 102 7.04 -9.72 -9.89
N ALA A 103 6.21 -9.52 -10.92
CA ALA A 103 4.83 -9.06 -10.78
C ALA A 103 3.89 -10.26 -10.67
N ASP A 104 2.85 -10.15 -9.83
CA ASP A 104 1.72 -11.06 -9.89
C ASP A 104 0.92 -10.78 -11.18
N PRO A 105 0.59 -11.80 -11.99
CA PRO A 105 -0.13 -11.58 -13.25
C PRO A 105 -1.60 -11.20 -13.04
N ARG A 106 -2.16 -11.40 -11.83
CA ARG A 106 -3.55 -11.05 -11.54
C ARG A 106 -3.72 -9.53 -11.41
N PRO A 107 -4.87 -8.97 -11.80
CA PRO A 107 -5.24 -7.61 -11.41
C PRO A 107 -5.33 -7.46 -9.89
N ALA A 108 -5.03 -6.26 -9.38
CA ALA A 108 -5.06 -5.94 -7.95
C ALA A 108 -6.33 -6.42 -7.24
N ILE A 109 -7.49 -6.17 -7.84
CA ILE A 109 -8.80 -6.52 -7.25
C ILE A 109 -8.96 -8.04 -7.13
N THR A 110 -8.53 -8.79 -8.14
CA THR A 110 -8.55 -10.26 -8.14
C THR A 110 -7.61 -10.80 -7.07
N LEU A 111 -6.38 -10.30 -7.00
CA LEU A 111 -5.43 -10.69 -5.95
C LEU A 111 -6.00 -10.42 -4.55
N MET A 112 -6.56 -9.23 -4.32
CA MET A 112 -7.19 -8.88 -3.05
C MET A 112 -8.34 -9.84 -2.70
N ALA A 113 -9.22 -10.15 -3.66
CA ALA A 113 -10.35 -11.04 -3.44
C ALA A 113 -9.90 -12.46 -3.08
N ASP A 114 -8.87 -12.97 -3.75
CA ASP A 114 -8.28 -14.29 -3.49
C ASP A 114 -7.68 -14.35 -2.08
N VAL A 115 -6.83 -13.38 -1.72
CA VAL A 115 -6.18 -13.32 -0.41
C VAL A 115 -7.21 -13.21 0.72
N LEU A 116 -8.22 -12.34 0.58
CA LEU A 116 -9.28 -12.22 1.58
C LEU A 116 -10.12 -13.49 1.70
N SER A 117 -10.32 -14.23 0.61
CA SER A 117 -11.08 -15.48 0.61
C SER A 117 -10.29 -16.60 1.28
N ALA A 118 -8.98 -16.67 1.05
CA ALA A 118 -8.08 -17.63 1.69
C ALA A 118 -7.77 -17.28 3.16
N SER A 119 -7.87 -16.00 3.54
CA SER A 119 -7.55 -15.52 4.90
C SER A 119 -8.65 -14.63 5.47
N PRO A 120 -9.69 -15.22 6.08
CA PRO A 120 -10.84 -14.49 6.62
C PRO A 120 -10.54 -13.55 7.79
N ARG A 121 -9.31 -13.50 8.33
CA ARG A 121 -8.88 -12.53 9.35
C ARG A 121 -7.98 -11.43 8.78
N CYS A 122 -7.67 -11.47 7.49
CA CYS A 122 -6.82 -10.47 6.84
C CYS A 122 -7.50 -9.11 6.83
N SER A 123 -6.80 -8.12 7.42
CA SER A 123 -7.15 -6.71 7.35
C SER A 123 -6.62 -6.12 6.05
N ARG A 124 -7.15 -4.96 5.67
CA ARG A 124 -6.63 -4.18 4.55
C ARG A 124 -6.29 -2.78 5.02
N GLY A 125 -5.20 -2.26 4.48
CA GLY A 125 -4.87 -0.84 4.56
C GLY A 125 -5.90 0.04 3.82
N PRO A 126 -5.64 1.36 3.73
CA PRO A 126 -6.53 2.30 3.03
C PRO A 126 -6.70 1.90 1.57
N LEU A 127 -7.92 2.06 1.03
CA LEU A 127 -8.23 1.73 -0.35
C LEU A 127 -7.92 2.92 -1.26
N ARG A 128 -6.94 2.73 -2.14
CA ARG A 128 -6.63 3.62 -3.27
C ARG A 128 -7.11 3.03 -4.59
N ASN A 129 -7.04 1.71 -4.73
CA ASN A 129 -7.63 1.00 -5.85
C ASN A 129 -9.16 1.05 -5.77
N PRO A 130 -9.83 1.43 -6.87
CA PRO A 130 -11.28 1.49 -6.87
C PRO A 130 -11.86 0.08 -6.79
N VAL A 131 -12.85 -0.11 -5.90
CA VAL A 131 -13.51 -1.39 -5.68
C VAL A 131 -14.89 -1.38 -6.35
N PRO A 132 -15.17 -2.26 -7.33
CA PRO A 132 -16.49 -2.43 -7.90
C PRO A 132 -17.51 -2.81 -6.84
N ALA A 133 -18.71 -2.25 -6.93
CA ALA A 133 -19.81 -2.50 -5.98
C ALA A 133 -20.15 -4.00 -5.82
N HIS A 134 -19.87 -4.83 -6.84
CA HIS A 134 -20.12 -6.27 -6.84
C HIS A 134 -19.12 -7.12 -6.04
N HIS A 135 -18.16 -6.50 -5.34
CA HIS A 135 -17.25 -7.20 -4.41
C HIS A 135 -17.50 -6.81 -2.94
N PRO A 136 -18.57 -7.32 -2.30
CA PRO A 136 -18.97 -6.93 -0.94
C PRO A 136 -17.94 -7.28 0.14
N ARG A 137 -17.06 -8.25 -0.12
CA ARG A 137 -15.93 -8.58 0.77
C ARG A 137 -14.83 -7.51 0.74
N LEU A 138 -14.69 -6.80 -0.38
CA LEU A 138 -13.76 -5.69 -0.56
C LEU A 138 -14.31 -4.35 -0.07
N THR A 139 -15.57 -4.25 0.32
CA THR A 139 -16.15 -3.01 0.89
C THR A 139 -16.28 -3.07 2.41
N ARG A 140 -16.51 -4.26 2.98
CA ARG A 140 -16.78 -4.44 4.43
C ARG A 140 -15.56 -4.50 5.35
N ARG A 141 -14.33 -4.57 4.82
CA ARG A 141 -13.11 -4.90 5.60
C ARG A 141 -11.96 -3.91 5.39
N ALA A 142 -12.28 -2.64 5.16
CA ALA A 142 -11.27 -1.60 5.26
C ALA A 142 -11.09 -1.29 6.75
N SER A 143 -9.87 -1.38 7.28
CA SER A 143 -9.60 -0.70 8.55
C SER A 143 -9.72 0.82 8.29
N PRO A 144 -10.33 1.61 9.19
CA PRO A 144 -10.43 3.07 9.05
C PRO A 144 -9.06 3.79 9.17
N ALA A 145 -7.94 3.06 9.18
CA ALA A 145 -6.60 3.61 9.11
C ALA A 145 -6.41 4.26 7.73
N ARG A 146 -6.85 5.52 7.60
CA ARG A 146 -6.40 6.43 6.57
C ARG A 146 -4.90 6.64 6.80
N LEU A 147 -4.05 5.95 6.04
CA LEU A 147 -2.68 6.40 5.83
C LEU A 147 -2.80 7.63 4.93
N ARG A 148 -2.95 8.80 5.53
CA ARG A 148 -2.76 10.09 4.86
C ARG A 148 -1.69 10.80 5.65
N VAL A 149 -0.45 10.69 5.20
CA VAL A 149 0.58 11.63 5.64
C VAL A 149 0.21 12.96 4.98
N PRO A 150 -0.16 14.01 5.72
CA PRO A 150 -0.31 15.33 5.14
C PRO A 150 1.08 15.72 4.63
N GLY A 151 1.16 16.29 3.42
CA GLY A 151 2.40 16.97 3.03
C GLY A 151 2.78 18.05 4.05
N PRO A 152 3.92 18.71 3.85
CA PRO A 152 5.15 18.38 4.57
C PRO A 152 4.94 18.35 6.09
N GLY A 153 4.69 17.15 6.64
CA GLY A 153 4.71 16.85 8.07
C GLY A 153 5.95 16.03 8.43
N THR A 154 6.42 16.14 9.68
CA THR A 154 7.68 15.55 10.16
C THR A 154 7.64 14.01 10.12
N TYR A 155 8.81 13.35 10.20
CA TYR A 155 8.95 11.88 10.26
C TYR A 155 8.03 11.20 11.29
N GLU A 156 7.59 11.92 12.32
CA GLU A 156 6.62 11.48 13.33
C GLU A 156 5.25 11.12 12.73
N ASP A 157 4.81 11.79 11.67
CA ASP A 157 3.49 11.57 11.06
C ASP A 157 3.44 10.23 10.30
N ALA A 158 4.52 9.84 9.64
CA ALA A 158 4.64 8.54 8.99
C ALA A 158 4.67 7.40 10.03
N ALA A 159 5.39 7.58 11.14
CA ALA A 159 5.41 6.63 12.25
C ALA A 159 4.03 6.51 12.91
N SER A 160 3.30 7.62 13.06
CA SER A 160 1.94 7.66 13.60
C SER A 160 0.92 6.97 12.67
N ALA A 161 1.10 7.09 11.35
CA ALA A 161 0.24 6.43 10.37
C ALA A 161 0.48 4.91 10.34
N VAL A 162 1.73 4.46 10.51
CA VAL A 162 2.11 3.05 10.71
C VAL A 162 1.62 2.53 12.07
N ALA A 163 1.73 3.32 13.13
CA ALA A 163 1.15 3.00 14.44
C ALA A 163 -0.38 2.88 14.36
N GLY A 164 -1.04 3.73 13.57
CA GLY A 164 -2.47 3.66 13.28
C GLY A 164 -2.90 2.40 12.54
N LEU A 165 -1.99 1.71 11.84
CA LEU A 165 -2.21 0.38 11.26
C LEU A 165 -2.01 -0.74 12.29
N LEU A 166 -1.13 -0.54 13.29
CA LEU A 166 -0.77 -1.51 14.33
C LEU A 166 -1.72 -1.49 15.55
N LEU A 167 -2.43 -0.40 15.80
CA LEU A 167 -3.33 -0.28 16.95
C LEU A 167 -4.71 -0.96 16.71
N PRO A 168 -5.14 -1.88 17.59
CA PRO A 168 -6.43 -2.56 17.45
C PRO A 168 -7.61 -1.57 17.50
N SER A 169 -8.67 -1.89 16.74
CA SER A 169 -9.89 -1.08 16.60
C SER A 169 -10.59 -0.72 17.92
N THR A 170 -10.31 -1.44 19.01
CA THR A 170 -10.93 -1.26 20.33
C THR A 170 -10.34 -0.11 21.14
N ALA A 171 -9.20 0.47 20.73
CA ALA A 171 -8.57 1.58 21.45
C ALA A 171 -9.09 2.97 21.02
N ARG A 172 -10.11 3.06 20.16
CA ARG A 172 -10.58 4.33 19.56
C ARG A 172 -11.96 4.79 20.05
N HIS A 173 -12.51 4.19 21.11
CA HIS A 173 -13.72 4.66 21.79
C HIS A 173 -13.42 4.83 23.28
N ASN A 174 -12.74 5.94 23.58
CA ASN A 174 -12.89 6.69 24.81
C ASN A 174 -12.28 8.05 24.50
N ASP A 175 -13.15 8.96 24.09
CA ASP A 175 -13.22 10.38 24.47
C ASP A 175 -14.46 11.00 23.82
#